data_AF-A0A935LEY7-F1
#
_entry.id   AF-A0A935LEY7-F1
#
_cell.length_a   1.000
_cell.length_b   1.000
_cell.length_c   1.000
_cell.angle_alpha   90.00
_cell.angle_beta   90.00
_cell.angle_gamma   90.00
#
_symmetry.space_group_name_H-M   'P 1'
#
loop_
_entity.id
_entity.type
_entity.pdbx_description
1 polymer ?
#
loop_
_entity_poly.entity_id
_entity_poly.type
_entity_poly.pdbx_seq_one_letter_code
_entity_poly.pdbx_strand_id
1 'polypeptide(L)'
;MDSIGFFPLLWWALGASLLVGAAIYGYMEYNAYLLRTEVTGIPGGLRFVSKVLEVEARYGPKQLVVQARCGEFRRKPLPEGDETVQTGALTATLPAPGAHIQVFRIVEREQGAKTPIETGFSSIVFNASDELTMRATKQPTGERLVLRMDGVPNAIAHDFQRFANGLQTWLDKIEHGLKREIEEQRQREEEAERAAARAAALAKAAQNPSVALTDAQREAMAAEQISAWRTAAGFKGNATEVSIDPSGAIRWFIDLDPAGRAILHADHRTFYGSLLGSTVTSLGGELEVAVRDDYWTEDDPRLVAFRILGGASPDLRRAWKERLDILVQHLNKGLGK
;
A
#
# COMPACT_ATOMS: atom_id res chain seq x y z
N MET A 1 6.14 -83.07 -51.07
CA MET A 1 5.80 -81.64 -50.86
C MET A 1 6.88 -81.08 -49.98
N ASP A 2 7.87 -80.45 -50.60
CA ASP A 2 9.12 -80.10 -49.95
C ASP A 2 8.95 -78.86 -49.09
N SER A 3 8.86 -79.08 -47.78
CA SER A 3 8.84 -78.05 -46.73
C SER A 3 10.20 -77.34 -46.54
N ILE A 4 11.19 -77.65 -47.39
CA ILE A 4 12.59 -77.19 -47.28
C ILE A 4 12.74 -75.70 -47.64
N GLY A 5 11.82 -75.11 -48.41
CA GLY A 5 11.86 -73.69 -48.77
C GLY A 5 11.17 -72.73 -47.78
N PHE A 6 10.27 -73.22 -46.92
CA PHE A 6 9.43 -72.36 -46.07
C PHE A 6 10.14 -71.92 -44.78
N PHE A 7 10.85 -72.85 -44.12
CA PHE A 7 11.58 -72.56 -42.89
C PHE A 7 12.67 -71.49 -43.00
N PRO A 8 13.55 -71.46 -44.03
CA PRO A 8 14.53 -70.39 -44.16
C PRO A 8 13.87 -69.04 -44.45
N LEU A 9 12.82 -68.99 -45.27
CA LEU A 9 12.07 -67.76 -45.54
C LEU A 9 11.36 -67.23 -44.29
N LEU A 10 10.80 -68.12 -43.48
CA LEU A 10 10.19 -67.77 -42.19
C LEU A 10 11.22 -67.17 -41.23
N TRP A 11 12.43 -67.74 -41.15
CA TRP A 11 13.49 -67.19 -40.30
C TRP A 11 13.98 -65.82 -40.79
N TRP A 12 14.17 -65.65 -42.10
CA TRP A 12 14.50 -64.33 -42.65
C TRP A 12 13.41 -63.29 -42.39
N ALA A 13 12.13 -63.67 -42.51
CA ALA A 13 11.01 -62.78 -42.21
C ALA A 13 10.92 -62.40 -40.72
N LEU A 14 11.16 -63.35 -39.82
CA LEU A 14 11.19 -63.10 -38.37
C LEU A 14 12.38 -62.22 -37.98
N GLY A 15 13.56 -62.48 -38.53
CA GLY A 15 14.77 -61.67 -38.31
C GLY A 15 14.60 -60.25 -38.84
N ALA A 16 14.04 -60.07 -40.04
CA ALA A 16 13.72 -58.76 -40.59
C ALA A 16 12.70 -58.00 -39.73
N SER A 17 11.65 -58.70 -39.26
CA SER A 17 10.63 -58.11 -38.40
C SER A 17 11.22 -57.63 -37.06
N LEU A 18 12.12 -58.43 -36.46
CA LEU A 18 12.82 -58.06 -35.23
C LEU A 18 13.69 -56.81 -35.42
N LEU A 19 14.45 -56.74 -36.51
CA LEU A 19 15.32 -55.59 -36.82
C LEU A 19 14.51 -54.31 -37.05
N VAL A 20 13.42 -54.40 -37.81
CA VAL A 20 12.50 -53.26 -38.03
C VAL A 20 11.88 -52.83 -36.70
N GLY A 21 11.42 -53.77 -35.88
CA GLY A 21 10.89 -53.47 -34.55
C GLY A 21 11.91 -52.78 -33.64
N ALA A 22 13.16 -53.25 -33.61
CA ALA A 22 14.23 -52.64 -32.85
C ALA A 22 14.59 -51.23 -33.35
N ALA A 23 14.58 -51.01 -34.67
CA ALA A 23 14.82 -49.69 -35.26
C ALA A 23 13.71 -48.69 -34.92
N ILE A 24 12.44 -49.11 -35.01
CA ILE A 24 11.29 -48.28 -34.61
C ILE A 24 11.37 -47.95 -33.12
N TYR A 25 11.63 -48.94 -32.27
CA TYR A 25 11.78 -48.73 -30.84
C TYR A 25 12.93 -47.76 -30.52
N GLY A 26 14.10 -47.95 -31.15
CA GLY A 26 15.24 -47.05 -30.98
C GLY A 26 14.93 -45.62 -31.42
N TYR A 27 14.19 -45.44 -32.52
CA TYR A 27 13.73 -44.13 -32.97
C TYR A 27 12.76 -43.48 -31.98
N MET A 28 11.81 -44.25 -31.43
CA MET A 28 10.88 -43.75 -30.41
C MET A 28 11.61 -43.33 -29.13
N GLU A 29 12.53 -44.15 -28.63
CA GLU A 29 13.31 -43.87 -27.43
C GLU A 29 14.21 -42.65 -27.62
N TYR A 30 14.80 -42.50 -28.80
CA TYR A 30 15.60 -41.32 -29.14
C TYR A 30 14.77 -40.03 -29.11
N ASN A 31 13.56 -40.05 -29.67
CA ASN A 31 12.66 -38.89 -29.62
C ASN A 31 12.18 -38.61 -28.18
N ALA A 32 11.87 -39.64 -27.41
CA ALA A 32 11.52 -39.49 -25.99
C ALA A 32 12.68 -38.88 -25.19
N TYR A 33 13.92 -39.30 -25.46
CA TYR A 33 15.12 -38.75 -24.85
C TYR A 33 15.32 -37.26 -25.17
N LEU A 34 15.07 -36.83 -26.41
CA LEU A 34 15.18 -35.42 -26.81
C LEU A 34 14.14 -34.52 -26.11
N LEU A 35 12.99 -35.07 -25.77
CA LEU A 35 11.90 -34.37 -25.10
C LEU A 35 11.92 -34.50 -23.58
N ARG A 36 12.90 -35.23 -23.02
CA ARG A 36 12.98 -35.46 -21.58
C ARG A 36 13.23 -34.15 -20.84
N THR A 37 12.40 -33.90 -19.85
CA THR A 37 12.53 -32.80 -18.91
C THR A 37 12.75 -33.33 -17.49
N GLU A 38 13.48 -32.60 -16.68
CA GLU A 38 13.72 -32.94 -15.28
C GLU A 38 13.59 -31.69 -14.41
N VAL A 39 12.99 -31.84 -13.23
CA VAL A 39 12.97 -30.80 -12.20
C VAL A 39 13.71 -31.35 -10.98
N THR A 40 14.80 -30.68 -10.61
CA THR A 40 15.65 -31.07 -9.48
C THR A 40 15.73 -29.96 -8.45
N GLY A 41 15.82 -30.35 -7.18
CA GLY A 41 16.19 -29.44 -6.11
C GLY A 41 17.69 -29.18 -6.15
N ILE A 42 18.10 -27.92 -6.16
CA ILE A 42 19.49 -27.50 -6.03
C ILE A 42 19.69 -26.78 -4.70
N PRO A 43 20.91 -26.70 -4.15
CA PRO A 43 21.17 -25.92 -2.94
C PRO A 43 20.66 -24.47 -3.11
N GLY A 44 19.66 -24.11 -2.32
CA GLY A 44 19.06 -22.78 -2.35
C GLY A 44 18.13 -22.52 -3.55
N GLY A 45 17.56 -23.55 -4.20
CA GLY A 45 16.71 -23.32 -5.36
C GLY A 45 16.07 -24.55 -6.02
N LEU A 46 15.47 -24.31 -7.18
CA LEU A 46 14.97 -25.34 -8.09
C LEU A 46 15.60 -25.17 -9.47
N ARG A 47 15.81 -26.28 -10.17
CA ARG A 47 16.32 -26.29 -11.55
C ARG A 47 15.41 -27.12 -12.43
N PHE A 48 14.95 -26.54 -13.54
CA PHE A 48 14.34 -27.23 -14.65
C PHE A 48 15.39 -27.46 -15.74
N VAL A 49 15.52 -28.69 -16.23
CA VAL A 49 16.49 -29.06 -17.27
C VAL A 49 15.76 -29.75 -18.41
N SER A 50 16.08 -29.33 -19.63
CA SER A 50 15.72 -30.00 -20.87
C SER A 50 16.90 -29.92 -21.86
N LYS A 51 16.79 -30.56 -23.03
CA LYS A 51 17.83 -30.44 -24.06
C LYS A 51 17.97 -29.05 -24.66
N VAL A 52 16.90 -28.25 -24.66
CA VAL A 52 16.86 -26.94 -25.33
C VAL A 52 16.94 -25.75 -24.38
N LEU A 53 16.59 -25.98 -23.11
CA LEU A 53 16.40 -24.97 -22.08
C LEU A 53 16.76 -25.51 -20.70
N GLU A 54 17.50 -24.72 -19.93
CA GLU A 54 17.72 -24.90 -18.50
C GLU A 54 17.33 -23.63 -17.75
N VAL A 55 16.58 -23.76 -16.65
CA VAL A 55 16.11 -22.63 -15.83
C VAL A 55 16.40 -22.94 -14.37
N GLU A 56 17.17 -22.08 -13.73
CA GLU A 56 17.46 -22.14 -12.30
C GLU A 56 16.76 -21.00 -11.57
N ALA A 57 15.96 -21.35 -10.57
CA ALA A 57 15.44 -20.41 -9.60
C ALA A 57 16.35 -20.41 -8.37
N ARG A 58 17.08 -19.32 -8.14
CA ARG A 58 18.02 -19.17 -7.01
C ARG A 58 17.37 -18.32 -5.93
N TYR A 59 16.97 -18.95 -4.82
CA TYR A 59 16.16 -18.35 -3.77
C TYR A 59 16.93 -17.35 -2.90
N GLY A 60 18.18 -17.67 -2.55
CA GLY A 60 19.04 -16.79 -1.78
C GLY A 60 19.27 -15.43 -2.47
N PRO A 61 19.83 -15.39 -3.69
CA PRO A 61 20.06 -14.14 -4.41
C PRO A 61 18.80 -13.57 -5.07
N LYS A 62 17.65 -14.25 -5.01
CA LYS A 62 16.38 -13.86 -5.65
C LYS A 62 16.55 -13.61 -7.16
N GLN A 63 17.10 -14.59 -7.87
CA GLN A 63 17.39 -14.50 -9.31
C GLN A 63 16.89 -15.74 -10.07
N LEU A 64 16.56 -15.54 -11.34
CA LEU A 64 16.34 -16.60 -12.31
C LEU A 64 17.53 -16.64 -13.27
N VAL A 65 18.16 -17.80 -13.45
CA VAL A 65 19.19 -17.99 -14.48
C VAL A 65 18.61 -18.87 -15.56
N VAL A 66 18.54 -18.36 -16.79
CA VAL A 66 17.97 -19.06 -17.94
C VAL A 66 19.08 -19.30 -18.95
N GLN A 67 19.33 -20.56 -19.27
CA GLN A 67 20.25 -20.97 -20.32
C GLN A 67 19.44 -21.52 -21.49
N ALA A 68 19.58 -20.89 -22.64
CA ALA A 68 18.86 -21.23 -23.86
C ALA A 68 19.84 -21.53 -24.99
N ARG A 69 19.59 -22.59 -25.76
CA ARG A 69 20.40 -22.87 -26.97
C ARG A 69 20.13 -21.87 -28.10
N CYS A 70 18.93 -21.32 -28.14
CA CYS A 70 18.53 -20.28 -29.07
C CYS A 70 17.47 -19.42 -28.39
N GLY A 71 17.64 -18.10 -28.46
CA GLY A 71 16.68 -17.13 -27.95
C GLY A 71 17.08 -15.71 -28.34
N GLU A 72 16.20 -14.78 -28.00
CA GLU A 72 16.37 -13.35 -28.16
C GLU A 72 16.27 -12.71 -26.77
N PHE A 73 17.36 -12.08 -26.33
CA PHE A 73 17.45 -11.37 -25.07
C PHE A 73 17.54 -9.87 -25.31
N ARG A 74 16.55 -9.14 -24.83
CA ARG A 74 16.43 -7.69 -24.92
C ARG A 74 16.65 -7.07 -23.56
N ARG A 75 17.52 -6.08 -23.48
CA ARG A 75 17.78 -5.29 -22.27
C ARG A 75 17.59 -3.82 -22.59
N LYS A 76 16.69 -3.18 -21.84
CA LYS A 76 16.38 -1.76 -21.96
C LYS A 76 16.57 -1.04 -20.62
N PRO A 77 17.53 -0.12 -20.51
CA PRO A 77 17.65 0.75 -19.33
C PRO A 77 16.45 1.70 -19.22
N LEU A 78 16.10 2.06 -17.99
CA LEU A 78 15.02 3.00 -17.66
C LEU A 78 15.60 4.25 -16.96
N PRO A 79 15.04 5.45 -17.18
CA PRO A 79 13.80 5.74 -17.93
C PRO A 79 13.98 5.84 -19.45
N GLU A 80 15.15 6.27 -19.93
CA GLU A 80 15.47 6.38 -21.37
C GLU A 80 16.87 5.83 -21.61
N GLY A 81 16.93 4.67 -22.26
CA GLY A 81 18.17 4.05 -22.70
C GLY A 81 17.93 3.21 -23.95
N ASP A 82 18.98 3.06 -24.75
CA ASP A 82 18.92 2.27 -25.97
C ASP A 82 18.71 0.78 -25.67
N GLU A 83 17.85 0.14 -26.45
CA GLU A 83 17.58 -1.28 -26.33
C GLU A 83 18.75 -2.07 -26.93
N THR A 84 19.33 -2.96 -26.12
CA THR A 84 20.35 -3.90 -26.56
C THR A 84 19.69 -5.26 -26.80
N VAL A 85 19.94 -5.85 -27.97
CA VAL A 85 19.37 -7.14 -28.37
C VAL A 85 20.50 -8.12 -28.61
N GLN A 86 20.40 -9.29 -27.99
CA GLN A 86 21.31 -10.42 -28.17
C GLN A 86 20.51 -11.62 -28.68
N THR A 87 21.00 -12.30 -29.71
CA THR A 87 20.34 -13.46 -30.32
C THR A 87 21.25 -14.68 -30.37
N GLY A 88 20.68 -15.87 -30.22
CA GLY A 88 21.41 -17.14 -30.32
C GLY A 88 21.48 -17.88 -28.99
N ALA A 89 22.54 -18.66 -28.78
CA ALA A 89 22.78 -19.35 -27.51
C ALA A 89 23.18 -18.32 -26.43
N LEU A 90 22.45 -18.29 -25.32
CA LEU A 90 22.65 -17.29 -24.28
C LEU A 90 22.34 -17.81 -22.89
N THR A 91 23.01 -17.21 -21.91
CA THR A 91 22.72 -17.37 -20.48
C THR A 91 22.30 -16.01 -19.93
N ALA A 92 21.01 -15.87 -19.60
CA ALA A 92 20.45 -14.65 -19.03
C ALA A 92 20.26 -14.80 -17.52
N THR A 93 20.60 -13.76 -16.77
CA THR A 93 20.26 -13.65 -15.34
C THR A 93 19.20 -12.57 -15.18
N LEU A 94 18.05 -12.94 -14.62
CA LEU A 94 16.88 -12.08 -14.46
C LEU A 94 16.60 -11.87 -12.97
N PRO A 95 16.23 -10.66 -12.52
CA PRO A 95 15.76 -10.45 -11.17
C PRO A 95 14.46 -11.21 -10.95
N ALA A 96 14.31 -11.90 -9.81
CA ALA A 96 13.06 -12.58 -9.47
C ALA A 96 11.93 -11.59 -9.11
N PRO A 97 12.15 -10.50 -8.35
CA PRO A 97 11.12 -9.50 -8.13
C PRO A 97 10.71 -8.86 -9.47
N GLY A 98 9.41 -8.86 -9.79
CA GLY A 98 8.91 -8.33 -11.06
C GLY A 98 9.14 -9.24 -12.28
N ALA A 99 9.58 -10.49 -12.08
CA ALA A 99 9.63 -11.47 -13.16
C ALA A 99 8.26 -12.11 -13.42
N HIS A 100 7.95 -12.31 -14.69
CA HIS A 100 6.77 -13.01 -15.17
C HIS A 100 7.15 -13.92 -16.33
N ILE A 101 6.65 -15.16 -16.28
CA ILE A 101 6.92 -16.18 -17.30
C ILE A 101 5.64 -16.43 -18.08
N GLN A 102 5.74 -16.44 -19.40
CA GLN A 102 4.62 -16.71 -20.29
C GLN A 102 5.01 -17.81 -21.27
N VAL A 103 4.09 -18.73 -21.54
CA VAL A 103 4.26 -19.77 -22.56
C VAL A 103 3.07 -19.70 -23.50
N PHE A 104 3.37 -19.62 -24.80
CA PHE A 104 2.36 -19.50 -25.85
C PHE A 104 2.60 -20.57 -26.90
N ARG A 105 1.55 -21.25 -27.36
CA ARG A 105 1.67 -22.14 -28.52
C ARG A 105 1.83 -21.32 -29.79
N ILE A 106 2.75 -21.72 -30.65
CA ILE A 106 2.93 -21.10 -31.96
C ILE A 106 1.89 -21.73 -32.91
N VAL A 107 0.99 -20.89 -33.41
CA VAL A 107 -0.02 -21.28 -34.38
C VAL A 107 0.22 -20.54 -35.69
N GLU A 108 0.14 -21.25 -36.80
CA GLU A 108 0.28 -20.68 -38.13
C GLU A 108 -1.11 -20.45 -38.72
N ARG A 109 -1.34 -19.25 -39.28
CA ARG A 109 -2.54 -18.96 -40.07
C ARG A 109 -2.13 -18.83 -41.52
N GLU A 110 -2.42 -19.86 -42.29
CA GLU A 110 -2.30 -19.82 -43.74
C GLU A 110 -3.37 -18.88 -44.32
N GLN A 111 -3.02 -18.10 -45.36
CA GLN A 111 -3.93 -17.15 -45.97
C GLN A 111 -5.16 -17.88 -46.54
N GLY A 112 -6.33 -17.66 -45.94
CA GLY A 112 -7.61 -18.26 -46.35
C GLY A 112 -8.12 -19.40 -45.47
N ALA A 113 -7.33 -19.89 -44.51
CA ALA A 113 -7.77 -20.92 -43.56
C ALA A 113 -8.56 -20.31 -42.40
N LYS A 114 -9.74 -20.89 -42.09
CA LYS A 114 -10.61 -20.44 -40.97
C LYS A 114 -10.08 -20.85 -39.59
N THR A 115 -9.24 -21.88 -39.51
CA THR A 115 -8.71 -22.41 -38.25
C THR A 115 -7.18 -22.40 -38.25
N PRO A 116 -6.52 -21.88 -37.19
CA PRO A 116 -5.07 -21.92 -37.07
C PRO A 116 -4.54 -23.36 -37.03
N ILE A 117 -3.39 -23.61 -37.62
CA ILE A 117 -2.70 -24.91 -37.59
C ILE A 117 -1.68 -24.87 -36.44
N GLU A 118 -1.71 -25.87 -35.55
CA GLU A 118 -0.71 -26.01 -34.49
C GLU A 118 0.63 -26.48 -35.08
N THR A 119 1.70 -25.74 -34.81
CA THR A 119 3.03 -26.03 -35.38
C THR A 119 3.80 -27.12 -34.63
N GLY A 120 3.31 -27.58 -33.48
CA GLY A 120 4.03 -28.49 -32.57
C GLY A 120 5.07 -27.79 -31.67
N PHE A 121 5.22 -26.46 -31.80
CA PHE A 121 6.15 -25.65 -31.04
C PHE A 121 5.46 -24.54 -30.24
N SER A 122 6.15 -24.07 -29.21
CA SER A 122 5.74 -22.99 -28.32
C SER A 122 6.84 -21.95 -28.19
N SER A 123 6.44 -20.75 -27.79
CA SER A 123 7.29 -19.64 -27.39
C SER A 123 7.27 -19.50 -25.87
N ILE A 124 8.42 -19.33 -25.25
CA ILE A 124 8.57 -19.04 -23.83
C ILE A 124 9.15 -17.64 -23.69
N VAL A 125 8.48 -16.77 -22.94
CA VAL A 125 8.88 -15.38 -22.71
C VAL A 125 9.03 -15.14 -21.22
N PHE A 126 10.21 -14.66 -20.82
CA PHE A 126 10.45 -14.11 -19.49
C PHE A 126 10.48 -12.60 -19.60
N ASN A 127 9.62 -11.93 -18.86
CA ASN A 127 9.67 -10.50 -18.66
C ASN A 127 10.16 -10.27 -17.23
N ALA A 128 11.18 -9.44 -17.03
CA ALA A 128 11.67 -9.10 -15.70
C ALA A 128 12.03 -7.62 -15.63
N SER A 129 11.95 -7.05 -14.43
CA SER A 129 12.24 -5.64 -14.18
C SER A 129 12.88 -5.50 -12.81
N ASP A 130 14.07 -4.92 -12.73
CA ASP A 130 14.73 -4.69 -11.45
C ASP A 130 14.22 -3.43 -10.73
N GLU A 131 13.35 -2.63 -11.35
CA GLU A 131 12.80 -1.36 -10.82
C GLU A 131 12.41 -1.44 -9.34
N LEU A 132 11.73 -2.53 -8.95
CA LEU A 132 11.25 -2.70 -7.58
C LEU A 132 12.40 -2.91 -6.60
N THR A 133 13.43 -3.63 -7.03
CA THR A 133 14.67 -3.82 -6.27
C THR A 133 15.47 -2.52 -6.19
N MET A 134 15.55 -1.77 -7.29
CA MET A 134 16.25 -0.48 -7.34
C MET A 134 15.56 0.59 -6.49
N ARG A 135 14.22 0.61 -6.45
CA ARG A 135 13.45 1.46 -5.52
C ARG A 135 13.73 1.11 -4.06
N ALA A 136 13.80 -0.19 -3.73
CA ALA A 136 14.15 -0.61 -2.37
C ALA A 136 15.57 -0.17 -1.97
N THR A 137 16.52 -0.13 -2.90
CA THR A 137 17.89 0.33 -2.65
C THR A 137 18.08 1.85 -2.87
N LYS A 138 17.00 2.60 -3.12
CA LYS A 138 17.00 4.04 -3.44
C LYS A 138 17.88 4.41 -4.65
N GLN A 139 18.08 3.48 -5.57
CA GLN A 139 18.79 3.71 -6.82
C GLN A 139 17.83 4.18 -7.91
N PRO A 140 18.20 5.20 -8.71
CA PRO A 140 17.27 5.87 -9.62
C PRO A 140 17.07 5.16 -10.98
N THR A 141 17.95 4.24 -11.34
CA THR A 141 17.98 3.58 -12.65
C THR A 141 17.73 2.09 -12.50
N GLY A 142 16.76 1.59 -13.26
CA GLY A 142 16.50 0.16 -13.42
C GLY A 142 16.58 -0.27 -14.88
N GLU A 143 16.35 -1.54 -15.13
CA GLU A 143 16.42 -2.19 -16.42
C GLU A 143 15.22 -3.13 -16.59
N ARG A 144 14.65 -3.10 -17.79
CA ARG A 144 13.67 -4.09 -18.24
C ARG A 144 14.38 -5.13 -19.10
N LEU A 145 14.17 -6.38 -18.74
CA LEU A 145 14.78 -7.54 -19.38
C LEU A 145 13.67 -8.40 -19.98
N VAL A 146 13.80 -8.75 -21.26
CA VAL A 146 12.89 -9.67 -21.95
C VAL A 146 13.72 -10.77 -22.59
N LEU A 147 13.51 -12.01 -22.18
CA LEU A 147 14.06 -13.18 -22.84
C LEU A 147 12.95 -13.93 -23.55
N ARG A 148 13.05 -14.07 -24.87
CA ARG A 148 12.12 -14.83 -25.69
C ARG A 148 12.84 -16.02 -26.32
N MET A 149 12.20 -17.19 -26.26
CA MET A 149 12.67 -18.41 -26.90
C MET A 149 11.54 -18.97 -27.75
N ASP A 150 11.72 -18.99 -29.06
CA ASP A 150 10.78 -19.57 -30.00
C ASP A 150 11.22 -20.99 -30.40
N GLY A 151 10.27 -21.80 -30.87
CA GLY A 151 10.58 -23.14 -31.37
C GLY A 151 10.82 -24.19 -30.27
N VAL A 152 10.30 -23.98 -29.06
CA VAL A 152 10.38 -24.97 -27.98
C VAL A 152 9.36 -26.08 -28.24
N PRO A 153 9.74 -27.38 -28.28
CA PRO A 153 8.78 -28.46 -28.48
C PRO A 153 7.64 -28.43 -27.46
N ASN A 154 6.39 -28.65 -27.92
CA ASN A 154 5.20 -28.53 -27.07
C ASN A 154 5.23 -29.41 -25.82
N ALA A 155 5.82 -30.60 -25.90
CA ALA A 155 5.98 -31.48 -24.74
C ALA A 155 6.85 -30.82 -23.65
N ILE A 156 7.99 -30.25 -24.04
CA ILE A 156 8.89 -29.53 -23.13
C ILE A 156 8.21 -28.27 -22.60
N ALA A 157 7.55 -27.50 -23.46
CA ALA A 157 6.86 -26.27 -23.07
C ALA A 157 5.71 -26.53 -22.08
N HIS A 158 4.99 -27.64 -22.23
CA HIS A 158 3.94 -28.06 -21.31
C HIS A 158 4.48 -28.44 -19.92
N ASP A 159 5.56 -29.21 -19.86
CA ASP A 159 6.18 -29.57 -18.58
C ASP A 159 6.85 -28.36 -17.92
N PHE A 160 7.46 -27.49 -18.74
CA PHE A 160 7.96 -26.20 -18.28
C PHE A 160 6.84 -25.31 -17.73
N GLN A 161 5.66 -25.26 -18.35
CA GLN A 161 4.53 -24.48 -17.84
C GLN A 161 4.12 -24.92 -16.43
N ARG A 162 4.14 -26.24 -16.15
CA ARG A 162 3.86 -26.75 -14.80
C ARG A 162 4.89 -26.26 -13.78
N PHE A 163 6.16 -26.32 -14.14
CA PHE A 163 7.25 -25.76 -13.33
C PHE A 163 7.09 -24.24 -13.14
N ALA A 164 6.81 -23.50 -14.21
CA ALA A 164 6.63 -22.05 -14.22
C ALA A 164 5.46 -21.61 -13.33
N ASN A 165 4.35 -22.36 -13.32
CA ASN A 165 3.21 -22.07 -12.42
C ASN A 165 3.62 -22.16 -10.93
N GLY A 166 4.39 -23.17 -10.56
CA GLY A 166 4.92 -23.30 -9.20
C GLY A 166 5.91 -22.18 -8.87
N LEU A 167 6.77 -21.85 -9.83
CA LEU A 167 7.75 -20.77 -9.72
C LEU A 167 7.07 -19.40 -9.56
N GLN A 168 5.97 -19.15 -10.27
CA GLN A 168 5.20 -17.91 -10.21
C GLN A 168 4.73 -17.61 -8.79
N THR A 169 4.28 -18.63 -8.05
CA THR A 169 3.89 -18.48 -6.63
C THR A 169 5.05 -17.98 -5.75
N TRP A 170 6.27 -18.45 -6.02
CA TRP A 170 7.46 -17.98 -5.31
C TRP A 170 7.85 -16.56 -5.71
N LEU A 171 7.78 -16.23 -7.01
CA LEU A 171 8.02 -14.87 -7.52
C LEU A 171 7.06 -13.87 -6.86
N ASP A 172 5.77 -14.21 -6.83
CA ASP A 172 4.74 -13.39 -6.19
C ASP A 172 5.03 -13.19 -4.71
N LYS A 173 5.43 -14.26 -3.98
CA LYS A 173 5.78 -14.16 -2.55
C LYS A 173 6.95 -13.21 -2.29
N ILE A 174 7.98 -13.27 -3.14
CA ILE A 174 9.13 -12.36 -3.03
C ILE A 174 8.70 -10.91 -3.30
N GLU A 175 7.89 -10.70 -4.33
CA GLU A 175 7.43 -9.36 -4.71
C GLU A 175 6.56 -8.73 -3.62
N HIS A 176 5.63 -9.50 -3.05
CA HIS A 176 4.81 -9.04 -1.92
C HIS A 176 5.67 -8.73 -0.69
N GLY A 177 6.67 -9.57 -0.40
CA GLY A 177 7.61 -9.33 0.70
C GLY A 177 8.40 -8.04 0.53
N LEU A 178 8.90 -7.79 -0.69
CA LEU A 178 9.69 -6.59 -0.97
C LEU A 178 8.82 -5.31 -0.98
N LYS A 179 7.60 -5.35 -1.51
CA LYS A 179 6.64 -4.24 -1.42
C LYS A 179 6.33 -3.87 0.03
N ARG A 180 6.13 -4.88 0.88
CA ARG A 180 5.89 -4.69 2.31
C ARG A 180 7.10 -4.05 3.00
N GLU A 181 8.31 -4.50 2.70
CA GLU A 181 9.54 -3.92 3.25
C GLU A 181 9.71 -2.44 2.86
N ILE A 182 9.46 -2.10 1.59
CA ILE A 182 9.48 -0.70 1.11
C ILE A 182 8.45 0.15 1.87
N GLU A 183 7.23 -0.35 2.05
CA GLU A 183 6.16 0.37 2.76
C GLU A 183 6.49 0.56 4.24
N GLU A 184 7.00 -0.47 4.91
CA GLU A 184 7.42 -0.40 6.31
C GLU A 184 8.57 0.60 6.50
N GLN A 185 9.52 0.66 5.55
CA GLN A 185 10.57 1.67 5.56
C GLN A 185 10.01 3.08 5.37
N ARG A 186 9.07 3.28 4.43
CA ARG A 186 8.42 4.59 4.22
C ARG A 186 7.70 5.06 5.47
N GLN A 187 6.94 4.17 6.13
CA GLN A 187 6.23 4.50 7.36
C GLN A 187 7.19 4.90 8.49
N ARG A 188 8.32 4.19 8.64
CA ARG A 188 9.35 4.57 9.63
C ARG A 188 9.99 5.93 9.33
N GLU A 189 10.23 6.24 8.06
CA GLU A 189 10.75 7.54 7.65
C GLU A 189 9.74 8.65 7.93
N GLU A 190 8.46 8.46 7.58
CA GLU A 190 7.38 9.41 7.89
C GLU A 190 7.21 9.61 9.42
N GLU A 191 7.30 8.54 10.21
CA GLU A 191 7.23 8.61 11.67
C GLU A 191 8.44 9.35 12.26
N ALA A 192 9.65 9.09 11.75
CA ALA A 192 10.86 9.79 12.15
C ALA A 192 10.79 11.28 11.80
N GLU A 193 10.27 11.63 10.61
CA GLU A 193 10.05 13.01 10.20
C GLU A 193 9.00 13.70 11.08
N ARG A 194 7.88 13.04 11.40
CA ARG A 194 6.87 13.57 12.33
C ARG A 194 7.44 13.75 13.73
N ALA A 195 8.23 12.81 14.22
CA ALA A 195 8.90 12.91 15.52
C ALA A 195 9.91 14.06 15.53
N ALA A 196 10.71 14.21 14.47
CA ALA A 196 11.66 15.31 14.31
C ALA A 196 10.94 16.67 14.22
N ALA A 197 9.83 16.76 13.49
CA ALA A 197 9.01 17.96 13.40
C ALA A 197 8.40 18.34 14.76
N ARG A 198 7.90 17.35 15.53
CA ARG A 198 7.42 17.56 16.91
C ARG A 198 8.55 18.01 17.84
N ALA A 199 9.72 17.37 17.77
CA ALA A 199 10.89 17.77 18.55
C ALA A 199 11.35 19.18 18.20
N ALA A 200 11.36 19.55 16.91
CA ALA A 200 11.67 20.90 16.46
C ALA A 200 10.63 21.94 16.91
N ALA A 201 9.33 21.59 16.93
CA ALA A 201 8.28 22.44 17.46
C ALA A 201 8.42 22.66 18.97
N LEU A 202 8.72 21.60 19.73
CA LEU A 202 9.01 21.68 21.16
C LEU A 202 10.29 22.48 21.44
N ALA A 203 11.34 22.29 20.65
CA ALA A 203 12.57 23.07 20.78
C ALA A 203 12.37 24.55 20.46
N LYS A 204 11.56 24.89 19.43
CA LYS A 204 11.14 26.27 19.15
C LYS A 204 10.30 26.85 20.30
N ALA A 205 9.40 26.07 20.88
CA ALA A 205 8.63 26.48 22.05
C ALA A 205 9.54 26.71 23.29
N ALA A 206 10.59 25.91 23.47
CA ALA A 206 11.55 26.03 24.57
C ALA A 206 12.58 27.16 24.36
N GLN A 207 12.87 27.54 23.11
CA GLN A 207 13.76 28.65 22.76
C GLN A 207 13.08 30.02 22.79
N ASN A 208 11.75 30.08 22.91
CA ASN A 208 11.07 31.29 23.36
C ASN A 208 11.44 31.49 24.83
N PRO A 209 12.28 32.48 25.19
CA PRO A 209 12.56 32.74 26.58
C PRO A 209 11.23 33.15 27.21
N SER A 210 10.78 32.42 28.23
CA SER A 210 9.74 32.88 29.12
C SER A 210 10.26 34.09 29.89
N VAL A 211 10.34 35.24 29.23
CA VAL A 211 10.22 36.51 29.91
C VAL A 211 8.79 36.47 30.44
N ALA A 212 8.63 36.30 31.75
CA ALA A 212 7.32 36.35 32.38
C ALA A 212 6.63 37.61 31.89
N LEU A 213 5.62 37.44 31.03
CA LEU A 213 4.87 38.55 30.46
C LEU A 213 4.35 39.37 31.64
N THR A 214 4.58 40.67 31.59
CA THR A 214 3.96 41.58 32.56
C THR A 214 2.44 41.42 32.50
N ASP A 215 1.75 41.64 33.61
CA ASP A 215 0.28 41.49 33.68
C ASP A 215 -0.43 42.25 32.55
N ALA A 216 0.07 43.45 32.22
CA ALA A 216 -0.41 44.27 31.11
C ALA A 216 -0.26 43.61 29.73
N GLN A 217 0.83 42.86 29.49
CA GLN A 217 1.02 42.14 28.23
C GLN A 217 0.12 40.91 28.14
N ARG A 218 -0.11 40.20 29.26
CA ARG A 218 -1.04 39.05 29.32
C ARG A 218 -2.47 39.49 29.04
N GLU A 219 -2.89 40.60 29.64
CA GLU A 219 -4.21 41.19 29.40
C GLU A 219 -4.36 41.67 27.95
N ALA A 220 -3.33 42.28 27.36
CA ALA A 220 -3.36 42.73 25.97
C ALA A 220 -3.53 41.57 24.97
N MET A 221 -2.80 40.47 25.16
CA MET A 221 -2.93 39.27 24.31
C MET A 221 -4.31 38.62 24.45
N ALA A 222 -4.81 38.49 25.68
CA ALA A 222 -6.16 37.97 25.90
C ALA A 222 -7.23 38.88 25.29
N ALA A 223 -7.06 40.20 25.36
CA ALA A 223 -7.98 41.16 24.75
C ALA A 223 -8.03 41.05 23.23
N GLU A 224 -6.87 40.83 22.58
CA GLU A 224 -6.78 40.60 21.13
C GLU A 224 -7.50 39.30 20.73
N GLN A 225 -7.26 38.21 21.47
CA GLN A 225 -7.91 36.92 21.23
C GLN A 225 -9.43 37.00 21.46
N ILE A 226 -9.88 37.66 22.52
CA ILE A 226 -11.31 37.91 22.79
C ILE A 226 -11.93 38.75 21.67
N SER A 227 -11.21 39.75 21.15
CA SER A 227 -11.69 40.58 20.04
C SER A 227 -11.86 39.75 18.76
N ALA A 228 -10.92 38.84 18.47
CA ALA A 228 -11.04 37.92 17.34
C ALA A 228 -12.26 37.00 17.49
N TRP A 229 -12.50 36.45 18.68
CA TRP A 229 -13.68 35.63 18.95
C TRP A 229 -15.00 36.39 18.84
N ARG A 230 -15.07 37.63 19.34
CA ARG A 230 -16.24 38.50 19.17
C ARG A 230 -16.51 38.83 17.71
N THR A 231 -15.44 39.04 16.93
CA THR A 231 -15.53 39.27 15.49
C THR A 231 -16.07 38.04 14.77
N ALA A 232 -15.55 36.85 15.09
CA ALA A 232 -16.01 35.59 14.52
C ALA A 232 -17.47 35.27 14.91
N ALA A 233 -17.87 35.57 16.14
CA ALA A 233 -19.22 35.36 16.64
C ALA A 233 -20.24 36.36 16.06
N GLY A 234 -19.79 37.52 15.57
CA GLY A 234 -20.65 38.60 15.10
C GLY A 234 -21.44 39.31 16.21
N PHE A 235 -21.07 39.12 17.48
CA PHE A 235 -21.66 39.83 18.61
C PHE A 235 -20.67 40.02 19.76
N LYS A 236 -21.00 40.92 20.68
CA LYS A 236 -20.28 41.14 21.94
C LYS A 236 -21.27 41.04 23.09
N GLY A 237 -20.98 40.16 24.04
CA GLY A 237 -21.79 40.02 25.25
C GLY A 237 -21.70 41.24 26.17
N ASN A 238 -22.70 41.39 27.04
CA ASN A 238 -22.72 42.42 28.08
C ASN A 238 -22.20 41.91 29.42
N ALA A 239 -22.13 40.59 29.59
CA ALA A 239 -21.53 39.94 30.75
C ALA A 239 -20.38 39.06 30.25
N THR A 240 -19.16 39.35 30.72
CA THR A 240 -17.95 38.66 30.28
C THR A 240 -17.13 38.23 31.48
N GLU A 241 -16.60 37.01 31.47
CA GLU A 241 -15.54 36.59 32.40
C GLU A 241 -14.46 35.81 31.64
N VAL A 242 -13.22 35.92 32.12
CA VAL A 242 -12.07 35.25 31.53
C VAL A 242 -11.10 34.80 32.61
N SER A 243 -10.45 33.65 32.40
CA SER A 243 -9.24 33.27 33.13
C SER A 243 -8.07 33.16 32.17
N ILE A 244 -6.98 33.84 32.52
CA ILE A 244 -5.74 33.88 31.76
C ILE A 244 -4.66 33.17 32.58
N ASP A 245 -3.86 32.32 31.93
CA ASP A 245 -2.77 31.63 32.58
C ASP A 245 -1.48 32.49 32.65
N PRO A 246 -0.41 32.02 33.32
CA PRO A 246 0.86 32.73 33.38
C PRO A 246 1.54 32.95 32.02
N SER A 247 1.18 32.18 30.98
CA SER A 247 1.70 32.33 29.63
C SER A 247 0.92 33.34 28.78
N GLY A 248 -0.19 33.88 29.29
CA GLY A 248 -1.08 34.77 28.56
C GLY A 248 -2.17 34.05 27.76
N ALA A 249 -2.27 32.72 27.86
CA ALA A 249 -3.30 31.95 27.20
C ALA A 249 -4.60 31.94 28.02
N ILE A 250 -5.74 32.02 27.33
CA ILE A 250 -7.06 31.96 27.96
C ILE A 250 -7.39 30.50 28.32
N ARG A 251 -7.58 30.21 29.61
CA ARG A 251 -7.97 28.87 30.09
C ARG A 251 -9.45 28.58 29.86
N TRP A 252 -10.26 29.59 30.18
CA TRP A 252 -11.68 29.56 29.93
C TRP A 252 -12.19 30.99 29.73
N PHE A 253 -13.27 31.12 28.96
CA PHE A 253 -13.91 32.40 28.66
C PHE A 253 -15.41 32.21 28.47
N ILE A 254 -16.18 33.17 28.97
CA ILE A 254 -17.61 33.28 28.71
C ILE A 254 -17.93 34.73 28.34
N ASP A 255 -18.62 34.92 27.21
CA ASP A 255 -19.21 36.19 26.81
C ASP A 255 -20.68 36.00 26.50
N LEU A 256 -21.55 36.58 27.32
CA LEU A 256 -22.99 36.34 27.28
C LEU A 256 -23.73 37.59 26.81
N ASP A 257 -24.57 37.42 25.79
CA ASP A 257 -25.49 38.40 25.25
C ASP A 257 -26.88 38.24 25.88
N PRO A 258 -27.65 39.32 26.17
CA PRO A 258 -28.99 39.21 26.74
C PRO A 258 -29.99 38.42 25.91
N ALA A 259 -29.79 38.33 24.59
CA ALA A 259 -30.61 37.52 23.70
C ALA A 259 -30.33 36.01 23.82
N GLY A 260 -29.36 35.63 24.66
CA GLY A 260 -29.01 34.24 24.93
C GLY A 260 -27.95 33.64 24.01
N ARG A 261 -27.28 34.49 23.24
CA ARG A 261 -26.07 34.09 22.52
C ARG A 261 -24.88 34.09 23.47
N ALA A 262 -24.02 33.08 23.34
CA ALA A 262 -22.84 32.94 24.17
C ALA A 262 -21.61 32.58 23.33
N ILE A 263 -20.47 33.15 23.71
CA ILE A 263 -19.16 32.68 23.31
C ILE A 263 -18.60 31.91 24.51
N LEU A 264 -18.32 30.62 24.32
CA LEU A 264 -17.72 29.78 25.36
C LEU A 264 -16.37 29.29 24.87
N HIS A 265 -15.34 29.41 25.69
CA HIS A 265 -14.04 28.80 25.45
C HIS A 265 -13.63 27.98 26.66
N ALA A 266 -13.21 26.74 26.42
CA ALA A 266 -12.56 25.88 27.40
C ALA A 266 -11.89 24.71 26.66
N ASP A 267 -10.83 24.14 27.23
CA ASP A 267 -10.21 22.90 26.71
C ASP A 267 -9.87 22.98 25.21
N HIS A 268 -9.26 24.11 24.81
CA HIS A 268 -8.88 24.43 23.44
C HIS A 268 -10.02 24.44 22.39
N ARG A 269 -11.27 24.49 22.84
CA ARG A 269 -12.45 24.58 21.98
C ARG A 269 -13.17 25.90 22.21
N THR A 270 -13.77 26.42 21.15
CA THR A 270 -14.57 27.65 21.20
C THR A 270 -15.93 27.40 20.56
N PHE A 271 -17.00 27.76 21.24
CA PHE A 271 -18.36 27.71 20.76
C PHE A 271 -18.89 29.13 20.55
N TYR A 272 -19.61 29.32 19.44
CA TYR A 272 -20.35 30.54 19.13
C TYR A 272 -21.79 30.14 18.82
N GLY A 273 -22.74 30.49 19.67
CA GLY A 273 -24.12 30.09 19.41
C GLY A 273 -25.09 30.47 20.50
N SER A 274 -26.24 29.82 20.51
CA SER A 274 -27.33 30.05 21.46
C SER A 274 -27.24 29.10 22.66
N LEU A 275 -27.63 29.59 23.84
CA LEU A 275 -27.86 28.76 25.03
C LEU A 275 -29.22 28.04 25.02
N LEU A 276 -29.92 28.05 23.88
CA LEU A 276 -31.20 27.37 23.73
C LEU A 276 -31.04 25.85 23.86
N GLY A 277 -31.80 25.24 24.77
CA GLY A 277 -31.68 23.82 25.06
C GLY A 277 -30.38 23.40 25.75
N SER A 278 -29.60 24.36 26.26
CA SER A 278 -28.40 24.11 27.05
C SER A 278 -28.72 23.64 28.47
N THR A 279 -27.76 23.01 29.12
CA THR A 279 -27.83 22.65 30.54
C THR A 279 -26.66 23.27 31.31
N VAL A 280 -26.90 23.63 32.57
CA VAL A 280 -25.91 24.31 33.43
C VAL A 280 -25.79 23.57 34.76
N THR A 281 -24.62 22.99 34.99
CA THR A 281 -24.34 22.14 36.16
C THR A 281 -23.15 22.67 36.93
N SER A 282 -23.21 22.62 38.27
CA SER A 282 -22.07 22.97 39.12
C SER A 282 -21.22 21.73 39.39
N LEU A 283 -19.91 21.80 39.17
CA LEU A 283 -18.97 20.70 39.36
C LEU A 283 -17.81 21.14 40.26
N GLY A 284 -17.88 20.84 41.56
CA GLY A 284 -16.71 20.78 42.46
C GLY A 284 -15.69 21.93 42.47
N GLY A 285 -16.02 23.12 41.96
CA GLY A 285 -15.07 24.22 41.74
C GLY A 285 -15.19 24.92 40.38
N GLU A 286 -15.99 24.38 39.47
CA GLU A 286 -16.22 24.87 38.12
C GLU A 286 -17.72 24.88 37.82
N LEU A 287 -18.06 25.49 36.68
CA LEU A 287 -19.39 25.49 36.12
C LEU A 287 -19.33 24.85 34.74
N GLU A 288 -20.15 23.83 34.53
CA GLU A 288 -20.27 23.13 33.26
C GLU A 288 -21.49 23.66 32.51
N VAL A 289 -21.27 24.19 31.31
CA VAL A 289 -22.32 24.60 30.38
C VAL A 289 -22.31 23.64 29.21
N ALA A 290 -23.34 22.81 29.08
CA ALA A 290 -23.49 21.93 27.93
C ALA A 290 -24.41 22.56 26.90
N VAL A 291 -23.93 22.72 25.67
CA VAL A 291 -24.61 23.44 24.58
C VAL A 291 -24.90 22.52 23.39
N ARG A 292 -25.87 22.94 22.57
CA ARG A 292 -26.11 22.37 21.24
C ARG A 292 -25.13 23.04 20.29
N ASP A 293 -24.11 22.31 19.85
CA ASP A 293 -23.18 22.80 18.84
C ASP A 293 -23.70 22.51 17.42
N ASP A 294 -22.87 22.82 16.42
CA ASP A 294 -23.23 22.64 15.00
C ASP A 294 -23.49 21.17 14.60
N TYR A 295 -23.10 20.21 15.44
CA TYR A 295 -23.29 18.78 15.21
C TYR A 295 -24.52 18.21 15.94
N TRP A 296 -25.20 19.02 16.76
CA TRP A 296 -26.39 18.60 17.48
C TRP A 296 -27.57 18.37 16.52
N THR A 297 -28.25 17.23 16.66
CA THR A 297 -29.47 16.89 15.91
C THR A 297 -30.49 16.22 16.82
N GLU A 298 -31.75 16.10 16.38
CA GLU A 298 -32.74 15.33 17.14
C GLU A 298 -32.37 13.84 17.23
N ASP A 299 -31.72 13.31 16.19
CA ASP A 299 -31.27 11.91 16.13
C ASP A 299 -30.00 11.65 16.96
N ASP A 300 -29.14 12.66 17.18
CA ASP A 300 -28.00 12.61 18.10
C ASP A 300 -28.04 13.80 19.08
N PRO A 301 -28.75 13.67 20.21
CA PRO A 301 -29.03 14.79 21.12
C PRO A 301 -27.89 15.10 22.09
N ARG A 302 -26.65 14.68 21.81
CA ARG A 302 -25.50 14.89 22.69
C ARG A 302 -25.11 16.38 22.76
N LEU A 303 -25.01 16.90 23.97
CA LEU A 303 -24.56 18.27 24.23
C LEU A 303 -23.04 18.30 24.42
N VAL A 304 -22.40 19.36 23.92
CA VAL A 304 -20.97 19.61 24.14
C VAL A 304 -20.79 20.44 25.40
N ALA A 305 -20.06 19.88 26.37
CA ALA A 305 -19.80 20.51 27.66
C ALA A 305 -18.56 21.40 27.64
N PHE A 306 -18.72 22.63 28.15
CA PHE A 306 -17.66 23.60 28.41
C PHE A 306 -17.52 23.81 29.91
N ARG A 307 -16.31 23.61 30.44
CA ARG A 307 -16.00 23.83 31.86
C ARG A 307 -15.37 25.20 32.03
N ILE A 308 -16.08 26.09 32.70
CA ILE A 308 -15.70 27.49 32.89
C ILE A 308 -15.71 27.86 34.37
N LEU A 309 -15.20 29.05 34.70
CA LEU A 309 -15.13 29.56 36.07
C LEU A 309 -14.29 28.70 37.04
N GLY A 310 -13.38 27.88 36.50
CA GLY A 310 -12.38 27.18 37.30
C GLY A 310 -11.42 28.18 37.96
N GLY A 311 -11.30 28.08 39.29
CA GLY A 311 -10.52 29.03 40.10
C GLY A 311 -11.25 30.33 40.47
N ALA A 312 -12.47 30.56 39.99
CA ALA A 312 -13.30 31.69 40.43
C ALA A 312 -13.74 31.55 41.89
N SER A 313 -14.24 32.63 42.50
CA SER A 313 -14.85 32.54 43.84
C SER A 313 -16.18 31.76 43.80
N PRO A 314 -16.59 31.11 44.92
CA PRO A 314 -17.88 30.44 45.00
C PRO A 314 -19.07 31.36 44.69
N ASP A 315 -19.01 32.63 45.13
CA ASP A 315 -20.07 33.61 44.90
C ASP A 315 -20.19 33.99 43.43
N LEU A 316 -19.06 34.20 42.74
CA LEU A 316 -19.06 34.48 41.31
C LEU A 316 -19.63 33.31 40.51
N ARG A 317 -19.24 32.07 40.85
CA ARG A 317 -19.81 30.86 40.23
C ARG A 317 -21.32 30.77 40.45
N ARG A 318 -21.79 31.05 41.66
CA ARG A 318 -23.22 31.03 41.99
C ARG A 318 -24.00 32.06 41.19
N ALA A 319 -23.49 33.30 41.11
CA ALA A 319 -24.13 34.38 40.35
C ALA A 319 -24.21 34.05 38.84
N TRP A 320 -23.13 33.47 38.29
CA TRP A 320 -23.13 33.04 36.89
C TRP A 320 -24.06 31.87 36.63
N LYS A 321 -24.12 30.90 37.55
CA LYS A 321 -25.07 29.78 37.45
C LYS A 321 -26.51 30.29 37.39
N GLU A 322 -26.87 31.17 38.33
CA GLU A 322 -28.21 31.74 38.40
C GLU A 322 -28.54 32.54 37.13
N ARG A 323 -27.61 33.37 36.65
CA ARG A 323 -27.78 34.12 35.39
C ARG A 323 -28.04 33.20 34.20
N LEU A 324 -27.23 32.15 34.05
CA LEU A 324 -27.37 31.20 32.95
C LEU A 324 -28.65 30.38 33.05
N ASP A 325 -28.99 29.89 34.25
CA ASP A 325 -30.23 29.14 34.49
C ASP A 325 -31.47 29.98 34.12
N ILE A 326 -31.52 31.23 34.58
CA ILE A 326 -32.63 32.15 34.27
C ILE A 326 -32.75 32.35 32.76
N LEU A 327 -31.64 32.57 32.09
CA LEU A 327 -31.62 32.85 30.66
C LEU A 327 -32.02 31.61 29.85
N VAL A 328 -31.47 30.44 30.16
CA VAL A 328 -31.83 29.16 29.53
C VAL A 328 -33.32 28.86 29.72
N GLN A 329 -33.85 29.06 30.93
CA GLN A 329 -35.29 28.89 31.21
C GLN A 329 -36.15 29.87 30.40
N HIS A 330 -35.72 31.12 30.25
CA HIS A 330 -36.43 32.11 29.45
C HIS A 330 -36.49 31.73 27.97
N LEU A 331 -35.35 31.32 27.40
CA LEU A 331 -35.24 30.84 26.03
C LEU A 331 -36.13 29.62 25.77
N ASN A 332 -36.09 28.63 26.67
CA ASN A 332 -36.89 27.40 26.54
C ASN A 332 -38.40 27.66 26.67
N LYS A 333 -38.82 28.63 27.51
CA LYS A 333 -40.24 29.04 27.61
C LYS A 333 -40.73 29.79 26.37
N GLY A 334 -39.84 30.48 25.65
CA GLY A 334 -40.15 31.18 24.40
C GLY A 334 -40.54 30.24 23.24
N LEU A 335 -40.10 28.98 23.26
CA LEU A 335 -40.47 27.94 22.29
C LEU A 335 -41.87 27.32 22.53
N GLY A 336 -42.47 27.56 23.70
CA GLY A 336 -43.77 27.00 24.07
C GLY A 336 -44.98 27.83 23.63
N LYS A 337 -44.81 28.76 22.69
CA LYS A 337 -45.88 29.58 22.10
C LYS A 337 -46.01 29.36 20.61
#